data_AF-A0A2D6FYP5-F1
#
_entry.id   AF-A0A2D6FYP5-F1
#
_cell.length_a   1.000
_cell.length_b   1.000
_cell.length_c   1.000
_cell.angle_alpha   90.00
_cell.angle_beta   90.00
_cell.angle_gamma   90.00
#
_symmetry.space_group_name_H-M   'P 1'
#
loop_
_entity.id
_entity.type
_entity.pdbx_description
1 polymer ?
#
loop_
_entity_poly.entity_id
_entity_poly.type
_entity_poly.pdbx_seq_one_letter_code
_entity_poly.pdbx_strand_id
1 'polypeptide(L)'
;MNAAETVSFDILLKPPATAADANTVSIDTTRPAPEDVERCRRWLIGRGVEAHDSGFGLACTANRQLFEEIFSVTIIVGPDGKPELSGMPRIPAEIEANVEQLTLTVAPELF
;
A
#
# COMPACT_ATOMS: atom_id res chain seq x y z
N MET A 1 -8.07 15.88 -22.70
CA MET A 1 -7.00 14.89 -22.43
C MET A 1 -7.16 14.54 -20.96
N ASN A 2 -7.61 13.33 -20.65
CA ASN A 2 -7.98 12.91 -19.30
C ASN A 2 -6.75 13.01 -18.40
N ALA A 3 -6.83 13.80 -17.32
CA ALA A 3 -5.85 13.73 -16.25
C ALA A 3 -5.85 12.27 -15.77
N ALA A 4 -4.72 11.59 -15.89
CA ALA A 4 -4.57 10.29 -15.28
C ALA A 4 -4.72 10.52 -13.77
N GLU A 5 -5.87 10.12 -13.21
CA GLU A 5 -6.12 10.20 -11.77
C GLU A 5 -5.14 9.24 -11.10
N THR A 6 -3.97 9.74 -10.71
CA THR A 6 -3.00 9.00 -9.93
C THR A 6 -3.45 8.95 -8.49
N VAL A 7 -3.35 7.77 -7.89
CA VAL A 7 -3.71 7.51 -6.51
C VAL A 7 -2.47 7.15 -5.74
N SER A 8 -2.32 7.76 -4.57
CA SER A 8 -1.27 7.41 -3.62
C SER A 8 -1.85 6.49 -2.55
N PHE A 9 -1.08 5.50 -2.14
CA PHE A 9 -1.48 4.53 -1.13
C PHE A 9 -0.24 4.00 -0.43
N ASP A 10 -0.40 3.66 0.83
CA ASP A 10 0.64 3.13 1.68
C ASP A 10 0.35 1.68 2.00
N ILE A 11 1.33 0.82 1.77
CA ILE A 11 1.29 -0.58 2.16
C ILE A 11 2.13 -0.74 3.42
N LEU A 12 1.46 -0.99 4.54
CA LEU A 12 2.12 -1.39 5.77
C LEU A 12 2.52 -2.86 5.66
N LEU A 13 3.78 -3.16 5.94
CA LEU A 13 4.30 -4.51 5.90
C LEU A 13 4.35 -5.09 7.31
N LYS A 14 4.15 -6.40 7.43
CA LYS A 14 4.22 -7.10 8.71
C LYS A 14 5.64 -7.01 9.28
N PRO A 15 5.79 -6.77 10.59
CA PRO A 15 7.08 -6.92 11.24
C PRO A 15 7.54 -8.38 11.19
N PRO A 16 8.85 -8.65 11.23
CA PRO A 16 9.37 -10.00 11.28
C PRO A 16 8.80 -10.74 12.50
N ALA A 17 8.36 -11.98 12.31
CA ALA A 17 7.75 -12.82 13.36
C ALA A 17 8.63 -12.95 14.62
N THR A 18 9.94 -12.74 14.48
CA THR A 18 10.94 -12.74 15.57
C THR A 18 10.81 -11.56 16.53
N ALA A 19 10.08 -10.50 16.18
CA ALA A 19 9.90 -9.31 17.01
C ALA A 19 8.79 -9.45 18.08
N ALA A 20 7.94 -10.48 17.98
CA ALA A 20 6.79 -10.65 18.87
C ALA A 20 7.15 -11.05 20.32
N ASP A 21 8.39 -11.50 20.58
CA ASP A 21 8.77 -12.10 21.87
C ASP A 21 9.79 -11.29 22.69
N ALA A 22 10.17 -10.09 22.25
CA ALA A 22 11.11 -9.25 22.99
C ALA A 22 10.37 -8.19 23.81
N ASN A 23 10.39 -8.35 25.13
CA ASN A 23 9.87 -7.41 26.14
C ASN A 23 10.64 -6.06 26.20
N THR A 24 11.15 -5.61 25.06
CA THR A 24 11.92 -4.38 24.85
C THR A 24 11.64 -3.91 23.42
N VAL A 25 10.48 -3.27 23.23
CA VAL A 25 10.07 -2.72 21.92
C VAL A 25 10.97 -1.53 21.60
N SER A 26 12.09 -1.78 20.95
CA SER A 26 12.85 -0.73 20.26
C SER A 26 12.21 -0.52 18.90
N ILE A 27 12.10 0.74 18.47
CA ILE A 27 11.47 1.15 17.18
C ILE A 27 12.15 0.47 15.97
N ASP A 28 13.36 -0.06 16.16
CA ASP A 28 14.12 -0.83 15.17
C ASP A 28 13.54 -2.24 14.91
N THR A 29 12.92 -2.87 15.92
CA THR A 29 12.35 -4.23 15.80
C THR A 29 10.98 -4.29 15.13
N THR A 30 10.31 -3.15 14.94
CA THR A 30 9.01 -3.08 14.23
C THR A 30 9.16 -2.82 12.73
N ARG A 31 10.39 -2.64 12.23
CA ARG A 31 10.61 -2.51 10.79
C ARG A 31 10.41 -3.85 10.08
N PRO A 32 9.76 -3.86 8.91
CA PRO A 32 9.66 -5.06 8.08
C PRO A 32 11.04 -5.51 7.60
N ALA A 33 11.18 -6.80 7.30
CA ALA A 33 12.44 -7.32 6.78
C ALA A 33 12.76 -6.66 5.42
N PRO A 34 14.00 -6.21 5.18
CA PRO A 34 14.37 -5.52 3.95
C PRO A 34 14.15 -6.38 2.70
N GLU A 35 14.25 -7.71 2.84
CA GLU A 35 13.95 -8.66 1.75
C GLU A 35 12.46 -8.65 1.36
N ASP A 36 11.56 -8.53 2.33
CA ASP A 36 10.12 -8.45 2.10
C ASP A 36 9.72 -7.10 1.49
N VAL A 37 10.33 -6.02 1.99
CA VAL A 37 10.20 -4.66 1.42
C VAL A 37 10.62 -4.67 -0.05
N GLU A 38 11.82 -5.18 -0.35
CA GLU A 38 12.33 -5.21 -1.71
C GLU A 38 11.49 -6.12 -2.62
N ARG A 39 11.01 -7.27 -2.11
CA ARG A 39 10.13 -8.18 -2.85
C ARG A 39 8.82 -7.49 -3.24
N CYS A 40 8.12 -6.90 -2.26
CA CYS A 40 6.88 -6.17 -2.51
C CYS A 40 7.10 -4.99 -3.46
N ARG A 41 8.17 -4.23 -3.26
CA ARG A 41 8.53 -3.09 -4.11
C ARG A 41 8.78 -3.50 -5.56
N ARG A 42 9.60 -4.53 -5.80
CA ARG A 42 9.90 -5.03 -7.15
C ARG A 42 8.65 -5.52 -7.85
N TRP A 43 7.78 -6.20 -7.13
CA TRP A 43 6.52 -6.69 -7.66
C TRP A 43 5.59 -5.55 -8.09
N LEU A 44 5.49 -4.50 -7.28
CA LEU A 44 4.68 -3.30 -7.57
C LEU A 44 5.23 -2.55 -8.80
N ILE A 45 6.54 -2.30 -8.82
CA ILE A 45 7.22 -1.65 -9.95
C ILE A 45 7.05 -2.46 -11.24
N GLY A 46 7.12 -3.80 -11.16
CA GLY A 46 6.88 -4.68 -12.30
C GLY A 46 5.48 -4.55 -12.91
N ARG A 47 4.50 -4.02 -12.16
CA ARG A 47 3.13 -3.76 -12.62
C ARG A 47 2.90 -2.31 -13.05
N GLY A 48 3.92 -1.45 -12.94
CA GLY A 48 3.81 -0.02 -13.25
C GLY A 48 3.35 0.84 -12.07
N VAL A 49 3.46 0.34 -10.84
CA VAL A 49 3.25 1.11 -9.60
C VAL A 49 4.60 1.70 -9.17
N GLU A 50 4.64 3.00 -8.90
CA GLU A 50 5.80 3.64 -8.28
C GLU A 50 5.81 3.31 -6.79
N ALA A 51 6.87 2.71 -6.27
CA ALA A 51 6.96 2.29 -4.87
C ALA A 51 8.27 2.75 -4.22
N HIS A 52 8.14 3.45 -3.10
CA HIS A 52 9.20 4.05 -2.31
C HIS A 52 9.18 3.50 -0.88
N ASP A 53 10.37 3.31 -0.29
CA ASP A 53 10.48 2.90 1.10
C ASP A 53 10.07 4.05 2.03
N SER A 54 9.15 3.75 2.96
CA SER A 54 8.67 4.70 3.98
C SER A 54 9.08 4.30 5.41
N GLY A 55 10.06 3.40 5.55
CA GLY A 55 10.58 2.91 6.83
C GLY A 55 9.76 1.79 7.50
N PHE A 56 8.43 1.89 7.54
CA PHE A 56 7.53 0.86 8.11
C PHE A 56 6.76 0.07 7.03
N GLY A 57 6.95 0.42 5.76
CA GLY A 57 6.18 -0.10 4.64
C GLY A 57 6.61 0.55 3.33
N LEU A 58 5.71 0.55 2.36
CA LEU A 58 5.94 1.10 1.02
C LEU A 58 4.91 2.18 0.71
N ALA A 59 5.40 3.40 0.48
CA ALA A 59 4.60 4.47 -0.10
C ALA A 59 4.53 4.25 -1.61
N CYS A 60 3.32 4.08 -2.13
CA CYS A 60 3.08 3.68 -3.51
C CYS A 60 2.21 4.70 -4.23
N THR A 61 2.47 4.91 -5.52
CA THR A 61 1.67 5.74 -6.41
C THR A 61 1.39 4.98 -7.69
N ALA A 62 0.13 4.93 -8.09
CA ALA A 62 -0.30 4.22 -9.30
C ALA A 62 -1.42 4.99 -9.99
N ASN A 63 -1.71 4.65 -11.25
CA ASN A 63 -2.96 5.06 -11.87
C ASN A 63 -4.15 4.45 -11.12
N ARG A 64 -5.23 5.21 -10.95
CA ARG A 64 -6.48 4.74 -10.34
C ARG A 64 -6.94 3.41 -10.92
N GLN A 65 -7.00 3.30 -12.24
CA GLN A 65 -7.43 2.08 -12.92
C GLN A 65 -6.53 0.88 -12.59
N LEU A 66 -5.21 1.10 -12.55
CA LEU A 66 -4.24 0.08 -12.19
C LEU A 66 -4.39 -0.37 -10.73
N PHE A 67 -4.60 0.58 -9.81
CA PHE A 67 -4.85 0.29 -8.40
C PHE A 67 -6.14 -0.53 -8.22
N GLU A 68 -7.22 -0.13 -8.88
CA GLU A 68 -8.51 -0.83 -8.90
C GLU A 68 -8.36 -2.26 -9.42
N GLU A 69 -7.57 -2.46 -10.49
CA GLU A 69 -7.27 -3.79 -11.03
C GLU A 69 -6.42 -4.65 -10.08
N ILE A 70 -5.34 -4.09 -9.53
CA ILE A 70 -4.41 -4.81 -8.64
C ILE A 70 -5.11 -5.28 -7.37
N PHE A 71 -5.89 -4.39 -6.75
CA PHE A 71 -6.53 -4.65 -5.46
C PHE A 71 -8.00 -5.10 -5.58
N SER A 72 -8.50 -5.24 -6.82
CA SER A 72 -9.89 -5.63 -7.10
C SER A 72 -10.91 -4.77 -6.34
N VAL A 73 -10.70 -3.45 -6.34
CA VAL A 73 -11.56 -2.45 -5.69
C VAL A 73 -11.98 -1.39 -6.67
N THR A 74 -12.95 -0.57 -6.29
CA THR A 74 -13.32 0.61 -7.06
C THR A 74 -13.25 1.82 -6.16
N ILE A 75 -12.58 2.88 -6.60
CA ILE A 75 -12.62 4.15 -5.89
C ILE A 75 -13.94 4.82 -6.28
N ILE A 76 -14.74 5.20 -5.30
CA ILE A 76 -16.00 5.92 -5.48
C ILE A 76 -15.91 7.26 -4.78
N VAL A 77 -16.73 8.23 -5.19
CA VAL A 77 -16.88 9.46 -4.42
C VAL A 77 -17.94 9.20 -3.36
N GLY A 78 -17.51 9.25 -2.10
CA GLY A 78 -18.33 9.14 -0.92
C GLY A 78 -19.33 10.28 -0.76
N PRO A 79 -20.29 10.15 0.17
CA PRO A 79 -21.32 11.17 0.40
C PRO A 79 -20.75 12.52 0.86
N ASP A 80 -19.58 12.51 1.50
CA ASP A 80 -18.83 13.71 1.92
C ASP A 80 -18.03 14.36 0.78
N GLY A 81 -18.18 13.90 -0.47
CA GLY A 81 -17.40 14.36 -1.61
C GLY A 81 -15.95 13.89 -1.59
N LYS A 82 -15.60 12.96 -0.72
CA LYS A 82 -14.25 12.39 -0.59
C LYS A 82 -14.17 11.04 -1.30
N PRO A 83 -13.03 10.69 -1.90
CA PRO A 83 -12.84 9.39 -2.51
C PRO A 83 -12.75 8.31 -1.43
N GLU A 84 -13.51 7.23 -1.62
CA GLU A 84 -13.61 6.08 -0.73
C GLU A 84 -13.42 4.79 -1.53
N LEU A 85 -12.98 3.72 -0.86
CA LEU A 85 -12.91 2.39 -1.45
C LEU A 85 -14.29 1.73 -1.40
N SER A 86 -14.84 1.41 -2.56
CA SER A 86 -16.00 0.53 -2.70
C SER A 86 -15.53 -0.92 -2.67
N GLY A 87 -15.80 -1.59 -1.55
CA GLY A 87 -15.40 -2.97 -1.31
C GLY A 87 -14.12 -3.09 -0.48
N MET A 88 -13.76 -4.34 -0.16
CA MET A 88 -12.56 -4.64 0.61
C MET A 88 -11.38 -4.88 -0.33
N PRO A 89 -10.26 -4.14 -0.20
CA PRO A 89 -9.07 -4.37 -1.01
C PRO A 89 -8.55 -5.78 -0.84
N ARG A 90 -8.45 -6.50 -1.96
CA ARG A 90 -7.82 -7.82 -2.00
C ARG A 90 -6.34 -7.64 -2.26
N ILE A 91 -5.54 -7.93 -1.25
CA ILE A 91 -4.10 -7.97 -1.41
C ILE A 91 -3.74 -9.21 -2.23
N PRO A 92 -2.94 -9.08 -3.31
CA PRO A 92 -2.57 -10.23 -4.12
C PRO A 92 -1.70 -11.21 -3.34
N ALA A 93 -1.96 -12.52 -3.52
CA ALA A 93 -1.31 -13.60 -2.76
C ALA A 93 0.23 -13.55 -2.78
N GLU A 94 0.83 -12.97 -3.82
CA GLU A 94 2.28 -12.78 -3.95
C GLU A 94 2.87 -11.85 -2.87
N ILE A 95 2.09 -10.88 -2.39
CA ILE A 95 2.50 -9.91 -1.37
C ILE A 95 1.66 -10.03 -0.08
N GLU A 96 0.51 -10.71 -0.10
CA GLU A 96 -0.39 -10.88 1.06
C GLU A 96 0.30 -11.43 2.32
N ALA A 97 1.28 -12.33 2.13
CA ALA A 97 2.05 -12.87 3.25
C ALA A 97 2.77 -11.76 4.04
N ASN A 98 3.23 -10.72 3.34
CA ASN A 98 4.08 -9.65 3.84
C ASN A 98 3.30 -8.36 4.15
N VAL A 99 2.10 -8.19 3.60
CA VAL A 99 1.26 -7.01 3.81
C VAL A 99 0.42 -7.17 5.07
N GLU A 100 0.48 -6.18 5.94
CA GLU A 100 -0.35 -6.07 7.13
C GLU A 100 -1.61 -5.24 6.87
N GLN A 101 -1.43 -4.07 6.25
CA GLN A 101 -2.51 -3.13 5.98
C GLN A 101 -2.25 -2.37 4.69
N LEU A 102 -3.31 -2.05 3.96
CA LEU A 102 -3.28 -1.10 2.85
C LEU A 102 -4.10 0.13 3.24
N THR A 103 -3.49 1.30 3.09
CA THR A 103 -4.11 2.59 3.38
C THR A 103 -4.11 3.42 2.10
N LEU A 104 -5.27 3.87 1.65
CA LEU A 104 -5.35 4.80 0.52
C LEU A 104 -5.07 6.22 1.02
N THR A 105 -4.06 6.88 0.47
CA THR A 105 -3.68 8.24 0.82
C THR A 105 -4.07 9.15 -0.33
N VAL A 106 -5.28 9.69 -0.26
CA VAL A 106 -5.77 10.59 -1.32
C VAL A 106 -5.26 11.98 -1.03
N ALA A 107 -4.34 12.48 -1.85
CA ALA A 107 -3.91 13.86 -1.79
C ALA A 107 -5.13 14.77 -2.01
N PRO A 108 -5.35 15.79 -1.16
CA PRO A 108 -6.54 16.64 -1.22
C PRO A 108 -6.63 17.52 -2.48
N GLU A 109 -5.71 17.41 -3.44
CA GLU A 109 -5.57 18.32 -4.59
C GLU A 109 -6.32 17.88 -5.86
N LEU A 110 -7.31 16.98 -5.75
CA LEU A 110 -8.09 16.47 -6.90
C LEU A 110 -9.58 16.88 -6.90
N PHE A 111 -9.98 17.91 -6.15
CA PHE A 111 -11.32 18.48 -6.19
C PHE A 111 -11.33 19.95 -6.60
#